data_AF-A0A6H1Q639-F1
#
_entry.id   AF-A0A6H1Q639-F1
#
_cell.length_a   1.000
_cell.length_b   1.000
_cell.length_c   1.000
_cell.angle_alpha   90.00
_cell.angle_beta   90.00
_cell.angle_gamma   90.00
#
_symmetry.space_group_name_H-M   'P 1'
#
loop_
_entity.id
_entity.type
_entity.pdbx_description
1 polymer ?
#
loop_
_entity_poly.entity_id
_entity_poly.type
_entity_poly.pdbx_seq_one_letter_code
_entity_poly.pdbx_strand_id
1 'polypeptide(L)' 'MKFKLPCETLTKQGKRPCRAPGIVCKNGSIRCKVHGGYSSGPKTKEGKAKSANNIIKYNDQRASNKRQINEQDL' A
#
# COMPACT_ATOMS: atom_id res chain seq x y z
N MET A 1 -9.08 3.75 -29.78
CA MET A 1 -8.55 4.27 -28.49
C MET A 1 -8.80 3.21 -27.42
N LYS A 2 -7.76 2.72 -26.73
CA LYS A 2 -7.92 1.73 -25.66
C LYS A 2 -8.58 2.45 -24.49
N PHE A 3 -9.81 2.09 -24.11
CA PHE A 3 -10.55 2.72 -23.00
C PHE A 3 -9.68 2.64 -21.73
N LYS A 4 -9.08 3.77 -21.34
CA LYS A 4 -8.26 3.86 -20.14
C LYS A 4 -9.16 4.39 -19.03
N LEU A 5 -9.60 3.49 -18.15
CA LEU A 5 -10.43 3.85 -17.02
C LEU A 5 -9.64 4.73 -16.04
N PRO A 6 -10.24 5.74 -15.40
CA PRO A 6 -9.54 6.58 -14.43
C PRO A 6 -9.17 5.77 -13.18
N CYS A 7 -8.03 6.09 -12.58
CA CYS A 7 -7.64 5.47 -11.33
C CYS A 7 -8.55 5.92 -10.18
N GLU A 8 -9.06 4.96 -9.41
CA GLU A 8 -9.99 5.17 -8.30
C GLU A 8 -9.30 5.63 -7.00
N THR A 9 -7.99 5.84 -7.02
CA THR A 9 -7.20 6.20 -5.82
C THR A 9 -7.01 7.72 -5.73
N LEU A 10 -6.91 8.24 -4.51
CA LEU A 10 -6.57 9.65 -4.25
C LEU A 10 -5.05 9.85 -4.23
N THR A 11 -4.57 11.00 -4.71
CA THR A 11 -3.16 11.34 -4.61
C THR A 11 -2.75 11.63 -3.16
N LYS A 12 -1.54 11.20 -2.79
CA LYS A 12 -1.00 11.43 -1.43
C LYS A 12 -0.98 12.93 -1.06
N GLN A 13 -0.56 13.78 -1.99
CA GLN A 13 -0.63 15.23 -1.83
C GLN A 13 -2.04 15.73 -2.18
N GLY A 14 -2.70 16.37 -1.22
CA GLY A 14 -3.98 17.06 -1.43
C GLY A 14 -5.22 16.18 -1.58
N LYS A 15 -5.10 14.84 -1.43
CA LYS A 15 -6.23 13.89 -1.44
C LYS A 15 -7.20 14.05 -2.64
N ARG A 16 -6.69 14.47 -3.80
CA ARG A 16 -7.50 14.66 -5.02
C ARG A 16 -7.58 13.37 -5.85
N PRO A 17 -8.65 13.16 -6.64
CA PRO A 17 -8.75 11.99 -7.50
C PRO A 17 -7.56 11.85 -8.47
N CYS A 18 -7.04 10.63 -8.61
CA CYS A 18 -5.95 10.37 -9.53
C CYS A 18 -6.46 10.41 -10.98
N ARG A 19 -5.86 11.28 -11.80
CA ARG A 19 -6.19 11.43 -13.23
C ARG A 19 -5.38 10.50 -14.14
N ALA A 20 -4.53 9.66 -13.58
CA ALA A 20 -3.71 8.74 -14.36
C ALA A 20 -4.55 7.58 -14.89
N PRO A 21 -4.21 7.02 -16.07
CA PRO A 21 -4.90 5.87 -16.61
C PRO A 21 -4.69 4.65 -15.72
N GLY A 22 -5.80 4.04 -15.32
CA GLY A 22 -5.84 2.84 -14.52
C GLY A 22 -5.96 1.56 -15.33
N ILE A 23 -5.62 0.46 -14.69
CA ILE A 23 -5.87 -0.89 -15.15
C ILE A 23 -6.75 -1.61 -14.14
N VAL A 24 -7.54 -2.58 -14.63
CA VAL A 24 -8.38 -3.41 -13.77
C VAL A 24 -7.47 -4.36 -12.97
N CYS A 25 -7.53 -4.24 -11.66
CA CYS A 25 -6.83 -5.11 -10.72
C CYS A 25 -7.61 -6.41 -10.52
N LYS A 26 -6.97 -7.44 -9.97
CA LYS A 26 -7.62 -8.74 -9.71
C LYS A 26 -8.83 -8.67 -8.77
N ASN A 27 -8.91 -7.64 -7.94
CA ASN A 27 -10.02 -7.39 -7.02
C ASN A 27 -11.11 -6.47 -7.61
N GLY A 28 -11.08 -6.22 -8.92
CA GLY A 28 -12.04 -5.35 -9.62
C GLY A 28 -11.72 -3.85 -9.55
N SER A 29 -10.85 -3.40 -8.63
CA SER A 29 -10.52 -1.97 -8.54
C SER A 29 -9.66 -1.50 -9.70
N ILE A 30 -9.76 -0.21 -10.03
CA ILE A 30 -9.04 0.40 -11.15
C ILE A 30 -7.91 1.27 -10.59
N ARG A 31 -6.67 0.83 -10.81
CA ARG A 31 -5.49 1.52 -10.26
C ARG A 31 -4.45 1.80 -11.32
N CYS A 32 -3.84 2.98 -11.26
CA CYS A 32 -2.72 3.32 -12.14
C CYS A 32 -1.43 2.62 -11.68
N LYS A 33 -0.40 2.61 -12.54
CA LYS A 33 0.92 2.03 -12.23
C LYS A 33 1.54 2.62 -10.95
N VAL A 34 1.28 3.89 -10.66
CA VAL A 34 1.83 4.61 -9.49
C VAL A 34 1.10 4.26 -8.20
N HIS A 35 -0.23 4.10 -8.23
CA HIS A 35 -1.05 3.69 -7.08
C HIS A 35 -1.17 2.16 -6.93
N GLY A 36 -0.28 1.40 -7.57
CA GLY A 36 -0.11 -0.03 -7.32
C GLY A 36 -0.89 -0.97 -8.25
N GLY A 37 -1.50 -0.48 -9.33
CA GLY A 37 -2.22 -1.35 -10.29
C GLY A 37 -1.33 -2.40 -10.96
N TYR A 38 -0.03 -2.15 -11.08
CA TYR A 38 0.93 -3.06 -11.73
C TYR A 38 1.69 -3.99 -10.77
N SER A 39 1.54 -3.83 -9.46
CA SER A 39 2.26 -4.67 -8.51
C SER A 39 1.51 -5.97 -8.28
N SER A 40 2.17 -7.11 -8.53
CA SER A 40 1.63 -8.44 -8.19
C SER A 40 2.07 -8.94 -6.82
N GLY A 41 2.80 -8.13 -6.06
CA GLY A 41 3.52 -8.58 -4.87
C GLY A 41 4.64 -9.59 -5.18
N PRO A 42 5.32 -10.10 -4.14
CA PRO A 42 6.38 -11.08 -4.28
C PRO A 42 5.85 -12.45 -4.73
N LYS A 43 6.47 -13.02 -5.77
CA LYS A 43 6.08 -14.34 -6.32
C LYS A 43 6.86 -15.50 -5.71
N THR A 44 8.12 -15.27 -5.31
CA THR A 44 9.00 -16.30 -4.77
C THR A 44 8.71 -16.58 -3.29
N LYS A 45 9.05 -17.79 -2.82
CA LYS A 45 8.93 -18.17 -1.40
C LYS A 45 9.73 -17.21 -0.51
N GLU A 46 10.97 -16.91 -0.90
CA GLU A 46 11.83 -15.95 -0.19
C GLU A 46 11.23 -14.54 -0.14
N GLY A 47 10.68 -14.06 -1.25
CA GLY A 47 10.06 -12.73 -1.30
C GLY A 47 8.83 -12.63 -0.41
N LYS A 48 8.01 -13.70 -0.35
CA LYS A 48 6.86 -13.77 0.56
C LYS A 48 7.31 -13.77 2.02
N ALA A 49 8.33 -14.55 2.37
CA ALA A 49 8.90 -14.57 3.72
C ALA A 49 9.45 -13.20 4.15
N LYS A 50 10.21 -12.52 3.27
CA LYS A 50 10.69 -11.15 3.51
C LYS A 50 9.54 -10.17 3.74
N SER A 51 8.51 -10.23 2.89
CA SER A 51 7.33 -9.37 3.03
C SER A 51 6.57 -9.62 4.33
N ALA A 52 6.45 -10.87 4.77
CA ALA A 52 5.81 -11.22 6.03
C ALA A 52 6.60 -10.69 7.25
N ASN A 53 7.92 -10.84 7.25
CA ASN A 53 8.78 -10.34 8.33
C ASN A 53 8.72 -8.81 8.48
N ASN A 54 8.55 -8.06 7.39
CA ASN A 54 8.36 -6.60 7.47
C ASN A 54 7.11 -6.21 8.26
N ILE A 55 6.03 -7.00 8.16
CA ILE A 55 4.78 -6.74 8.89
C ILE A 55 5.00 -6.95 10.39
N ILE A 56 5.69 -8.02 10.78
CA ILE A 56 6.00 -8.34 12.18
C ILE A 56 6.84 -7.22 12.79
N LYS A 57 7.96 -6.85 12.15
CA LYS A 57 8.84 -5.77 12.62
C LYS A 57 8.11 -4.45 12.80
N TYR A 58 7.22 -4.11 11.86
CA TYR A 58 6.41 -2.89 11.96
C TYR A 58 5.47 -2.93 13.17
N ASN A 59 4.81 -4.07 13.42
CA ASN A 59 3.93 -4.23 14.56
C ASN A 59 4.68 -4.17 15.90
N ASP A 60 5.85 -4.80 15.99
CA ASP A 60 6.69 -4.75 17.19
C ASP A 60 7.16 -3.33 17.49
N GLN A 61 7.62 -2.60 16.46
CA GLN A 61 7.98 -1.17 16.58
C GLN A 61 6.80 -0.31 17.01
N ARG A 62 5.61 -0.56 16.44
CA ARG A 62 4.40 0.16 16.83
C ARG A 62 4.04 -0.10 18.30
N ALA A 63 4.18 -1.34 18.76
CA ALA A 63 3.93 -1.72 20.14
C ALA A 63 4.94 -1.11 21.11
N SER A 64 6.24 -1.11 20.77
CA SER A 64 7.27 -0.46 21.59
C SER A 64 7.05 1.04 21.71
N ASN A 65 6.75 1.72 20.60
CA ASN A 65 6.49 3.16 20.61
C ASN A 65 5.27 3.51 21.48
N LYS A 66 4.22 2.68 21.46
CA LYS A 66 3.02 2.91 22.29
C LYS A 66 3.31 2.76 23.79
N ARG A 67 4.22 1.85 24.18
CA ARG A 67 4.66 1.70 25.58
C ARG A 67 5.45 2.92 26.05
N GLN A 68 6.39 3.39 25.23
CA GLN A 68 7.22 4.56 25.54
C GLN A 68 6.39 5.85 25.71
N ILE A 69 5.35 6.04 24.89
CA ILE A 69 4.43 7.18 25.05
C ILE A 69 3.71 7.10 26.40
N ASN A 70 3.16 5.94 26.74
CA ASN A 70 2.46 5.75 28.02
C ASN A 70 3.38 5.91 29.25
N GLU A 71 4.67 5.63 29.13
CA GLU A 71 5.67 5.84 30.20
C GLU A 71 6.12 7.31 30.33
N GLN A 72 5.95 8.13 29.30
CA GLN A 72 6.29 9.56 29.33
C GLN A 72 5.13 10.44 29.83
N ASP A 73 3.90 9.93 29.80
CA ASP A 73 2.67 10.60 30.27
C ASP A 73 2.33 10.31 31.75
N LEU A 74 3.28 9.73 32.51
CA LEU A 74 3.18 9.30 33.92
C LEU A 74 4.18 10.08 34.78
#